data_AF-A0A0F9EW11-F1
#
_entry.id   AF-A0A0F9EW11-F1
#
_cell.length_a   1.000
_cell.length_b   1.000
_cell.length_c   1.000
_cell.angle_alpha   90.00
_cell.angle_beta   90.00
_cell.angle_gamma   90.00
#
_symmetry.space_group_name_H-M   'P 1'
#
loop_
_entity.id
_entity.type
_entity.pdbx_description
1 polymer ?
#
loop_
_entity_poly.entity_id
_entity_poly.type
_entity_poly.pdbx_seq_one_letter_code
_entity_poly.pdbx_strand_id
1 'polypeptide(L)'
;MSIVIYEPDLLVCSDINETLSAAFPQSEISVLEAFDLSKLVGNINNTRLAVLSLRQDQLHQYLPELRNLQVWFPVICILNDAPRLAEPEPGLRYITRPFSSNTLLRAVNAALSDQQLCQQEMP
;
A
#
# COMPACT_ATOMS: atom_id res chain seq x y z
N MET A 1 -9.51 -10.08 -7.11
CA MET A 1 -9.01 -8.98 -6.27
C MET A 1 -7.74 -8.43 -6.87
N SER A 2 -7.59 -7.10 -6.87
CA SER A 2 -6.49 -6.37 -7.48
C SER A 2 -5.50 -5.82 -6.45
N ILE A 3 -4.25 -5.68 -6.84
CA ILE A 3 -3.23 -4.91 -6.13
C ILE A 3 -3.17 -3.55 -6.80
N VAL A 4 -3.37 -2.49 -6.01
CA VAL A 4 -3.33 -1.12 -6.52
C VAL A 4 -1.95 -0.52 -6.27
N ILE A 5 -1.35 0.06 -7.30
CA ILE A 5 -0.05 0.74 -7.22
C ILE A 5 -0.24 2.20 -7.57
N TYR A 6 0.30 3.11 -6.75
CA TYR A 6 0.59 4.47 -7.16
C TYR A 6 2.07 4.73 -7.01
N GLU A 7 2.74 5.03 -8.11
CA GLU A 7 4.15 5.41 -8.15
C GLU A 7 4.39 6.42 -9.28
N PRO A 8 4.80 7.65 -8.97
CA PRO A 8 5.05 8.67 -9.99
C PRO A 8 6.32 8.40 -10.83
N ASP A 9 7.31 7.67 -10.30
CA ASP A 9 8.50 7.28 -11.06
C ASP A 9 8.23 6.00 -11.88
N LEU A 10 8.22 6.11 -13.21
CA LEU A 10 7.86 5.01 -14.10
C LEU A 10 8.79 3.78 -13.96
N LEU A 11 10.08 3.98 -13.67
CA LEU A 11 11.02 2.87 -13.50
C LEU A 11 10.73 2.13 -12.21
N VAL A 12 10.56 2.89 -11.11
CA VAL A 12 10.21 2.28 -9.82
C VAL A 12 8.83 1.63 -9.89
N CYS A 13 7.89 2.22 -10.64
CA CYS A 13 6.56 1.64 -10.84
C CYS A 13 6.65 0.30 -11.57
N SER A 14 7.51 0.21 -12.58
CA SER A 14 7.79 -1.04 -13.30
C SER A 14 8.37 -2.09 -12.35
N ASP A 15 9.37 -1.72 -11.54
CA ASP A 15 10.02 -2.64 -10.60
C ASP A 15 9.04 -3.17 -9.54
N ILE A 16 8.19 -2.29 -8.98
CA ILE A 16 7.13 -2.68 -8.05
C ILE A 16 6.15 -3.63 -8.75
N ASN A 17 5.68 -3.28 -9.95
CA ASN A 17 4.72 -4.07 -10.70
C ASN A 17 5.27 -5.47 -11.02
N GLU A 18 6.49 -5.57 -11.53
CA GLU A 18 7.15 -6.86 -11.82
C GLU A 18 7.29 -7.71 -10.55
N THR A 19 7.76 -7.09 -9.47
CA THR A 19 7.93 -7.76 -8.17
C THR A 19 6.60 -8.33 -7.65
N LEU A 20 5.52 -7.54 -7.70
CA LEU A 20 4.21 -7.95 -7.19
C LEU A 20 3.51 -8.92 -8.13
N SER A 21 3.62 -8.74 -9.44
CA SER A 21 3.06 -9.67 -10.44
C SER A 21 3.68 -11.06 -10.32
N ALA A 22 4.99 -11.14 -10.11
CA ALA A 22 5.69 -12.41 -9.92
C ALA A 22 5.29 -13.10 -8.61
N ALA A 23 5.14 -12.34 -7.52
CA ALA A 23 4.77 -12.89 -6.22
C ALA A 23 3.27 -13.23 -6.09
N PHE A 24 2.41 -12.53 -6.83
CA PHE A 24 0.96 -12.66 -6.77
C PHE A 24 0.34 -12.88 -8.17
N PRO A 25 0.67 -13.97 -8.89
CA PRO A 25 0.29 -14.17 -10.29
C PRO A 25 -1.22 -14.30 -10.54
N GLN A 26 -2.01 -14.50 -9.48
CA GLN A 26 -3.46 -14.58 -9.53
C GLN A 26 -4.16 -13.24 -9.25
N SER A 27 -3.39 -12.19 -8.94
CA SER A 27 -3.92 -10.85 -8.65
C SER A 27 -3.76 -9.96 -9.88
N GLU A 28 -4.81 -9.21 -10.20
CA GLU A 28 -4.72 -8.14 -11.18
C GLU A 28 -3.90 -6.99 -10.60
N ILE A 29 -3.04 -6.34 -11.38
CA ILE A 29 -2.35 -5.13 -10.97
C ILE A 29 -3.02 -3.92 -11.61
N SER A 30 -3.46 -2.96 -10.79
CA SER A 30 -4.04 -1.71 -11.25
C SER A 30 -3.12 -0.55 -10.88
N VAL A 31 -2.55 0.13 -11.87
CA VAL A 31 -1.68 1.29 -11.66
C VAL A 31 -2.49 2.58 -11.73
N LEU A 32 -2.35 3.43 -10.72
CA LEU A 32 -2.94 4.76 -10.69
C LEU A 32 -1.99 5.76 -11.37
N GLU A 33 -2.44 6.38 -12.46
CA GLU A 33 -1.69 7.41 -13.17
C GLU A 33 -1.51 8.71 -12.35
N ALA A 34 -2.41 8.95 -11.40
CA ALA A 34 -2.39 10.09 -10.50
C ALA A 34 -2.84 9.66 -9.11
N PHE A 35 -2.33 10.34 -8.08
CA PHE A 35 -2.71 10.04 -6.71
C PHE A 35 -4.17 10.44 -6.47
N ASP A 36 -5.03 9.45 -6.32
CA ASP A 36 -6.46 9.65 -6.12
C ASP A 36 -7.04 8.53 -5.25
N LEU A 37 -7.30 8.84 -3.97
CA LEU A 37 -7.90 7.89 -3.03
C LEU A 37 -9.36 7.56 -3.37
N SER A 38 -10.07 8.41 -4.12
CA SER A 38 -11.45 8.11 -4.50
C SER A 38 -11.55 6.88 -5.40
N LYS A 39 -10.52 6.62 -6.22
CA LYS A 39 -10.41 5.39 -7.03
C LYS A 39 -10.22 4.14 -6.18
N LEU A 40 -9.49 4.24 -5.06
CA LEU A 40 -9.34 3.15 -4.08
C LEU A 40 -10.66 2.88 -3.35
N VAL A 41 -11.37 3.93 -2.94
CA VAL A 41 -12.69 3.82 -2.30
C VAL A 41 -13.73 3.20 -3.23
N GLY A 42 -13.76 3.62 -4.50
CA GLY A 42 -14.70 3.07 -5.50
C GLY A 42 -14.51 1.58 -5.77
N ASN A 43 -13.28 1.06 -5.58
CA ASN A 43 -12.91 -0.33 -5.83
C ASN A 43 -12.59 -1.12 -4.54
N ILE A 44 -13.10 -0.68 -3.40
CA ILE A 44 -12.73 -1.20 -2.07
C ILE A 44 -12.92 -2.71 -1.95
N ASN A 45 -14.05 -3.24 -2.45
CA ASN A 45 -14.39 -4.67 -2.38
C ASN A 45 -13.57 -5.55 -3.33
N ASN A 46 -12.93 -4.97 -4.35
CA ASN A 46 -12.06 -5.70 -5.26
C ASN A 46 -10.58 -5.49 -4.93
N THR A 47 -10.23 -4.61 -3.99
CA THR A 47 -8.82 -4.31 -3.67
C THR A 47 -8.29 -5.29 -2.64
N ARG A 48 -7.21 -5.99 -2.99
CA ARG A 48 -6.48 -6.90 -2.11
C ARG A 48 -5.52 -6.15 -1.21
N LEU A 49 -4.77 -5.20 -1.77
CA LEU A 49 -3.83 -4.34 -1.05
C LEU A 49 -3.47 -3.12 -1.92
N ALA A 50 -2.96 -2.07 -1.28
CA ALA A 50 -2.48 -0.87 -1.96
C ALA A 50 -1.01 -0.57 -1.62
N VAL A 51 -0.19 -0.28 -2.63
CA VAL A 51 1.18 0.24 -2.51
C VAL A 51 1.20 1.65 -3.05
N LEU A 52 1.43 2.64 -2.19
CA LEU A 52 1.28 4.06 -2.49
C LEU A 52 2.58 4.80 -2.21
N SER A 53 3.23 5.31 -3.24
CA SER A 53 4.39 6.18 -3.10
C SER A 53 3.93 7.61 -2.85
N LEU A 54 4.18 8.08 -1.63
CA LEU A 54 3.72 9.38 -1.17
C LEU A 54 4.90 10.29 -0.87
N ARG A 55 4.66 11.59 -0.98
CA ARG A 55 5.51 12.59 -0.33
C ARG A 55 5.05 12.80 1.12
N GLN A 56 5.91 13.40 1.94
CA GLN A 56 5.60 13.67 3.35
C GLN A 56 4.35 14.55 3.52
N ASP A 57 4.19 15.58 2.68
CA ASP A 57 3.00 16.45 2.66
C ASP A 57 1.72 15.67 2.32
N GLN A 58 1.79 14.77 1.34
CA GLN A 58 0.66 13.93 0.96
C GLN A 58 0.29 12.95 2.06
N LEU A 59 1.29 12.32 2.71
CA LEU A 59 1.04 11.45 3.85
C LEU A 59 0.28 12.20 4.95
N HIS A 60 0.70 13.41 5.31
CA HIS A 60 0.02 14.22 6.33
C HIS A 60 -1.39 14.62 5.91
N GLN A 61 -1.55 15.05 4.66
CA GLN A 61 -2.83 15.50 4.14
C GLN A 61 -3.88 14.38 4.13
N TYR A 62 -3.47 13.17 3.75
CA TYR A 62 -4.39 12.04 3.51
C TYR A 62 -4.35 10.97 4.61
N LEU A 63 -3.71 11.27 5.74
CA LEU A 63 -3.56 10.31 6.83
C LEU A 63 -4.91 9.77 7.34
N PRO A 64 -5.95 10.61 7.56
CA PRO A 64 -7.25 10.13 8.01
C PRO A 64 -7.87 9.11 7.03
N GLU A 65 -7.78 9.39 5.74
CA GLU A 65 -8.33 8.53 4.68
C GLU A 65 -7.55 7.22 4.56
N LEU A 66 -6.22 7.27 4.63
CA LEU A 66 -5.37 6.07 4.63
C LEU A 66 -5.66 5.18 5.85
N ARG A 67 -5.88 5.78 7.02
CA ARG A 67 -6.29 5.08 8.24
C ARG A 67 -7.67 4.45 8.11
N ASN A 68 -8.59 5.06 7.39
CA ASN A 68 -9.91 4.47 7.13
C ASN A 68 -9.83 3.32 6.12
N LEU A 69 -9.00 3.45 5.08
CA LEU A 69 -8.82 2.42 4.05
C LEU A 69 -8.18 1.15 4.62
N GLN A 70 -7.25 1.27 5.57
CA GLN A 70 -6.53 0.12 6.12
C GLN A 70 -7.44 -0.90 6.83
N VAL A 71 -8.65 -0.50 7.22
CA VAL A 71 -9.67 -1.38 7.82
C VAL A 71 -10.18 -2.40 6.80
N TRP A 72 -10.15 -2.06 5.52
CA TRP A 72 -10.70 -2.87 4.44
C TRP A 72 -9.64 -3.74 3.77
N PHE A 73 -8.46 -3.19 3.53
CA PHE A 73 -7.33 -3.86 2.91
C PHE A 73 -6.01 -3.23 3.36
N PRO A 74 -4.86 -3.90 3.26
CA PRO A 74 -3.61 -3.39 3.77
C PRO A 74 -3.09 -2.27 2.87
N VAL A 75 -2.59 -1.20 3.50
CA VAL A 75 -2.02 -0.04 2.82
C VAL A 75 -0.54 0.08 3.18
N ILE A 76 0.31 0.16 2.16
CA ILE A 76 1.76 0.29 2.28
C ILE A 76 2.17 1.61 1.65
N CYS A 77 2.72 2.51 2.46
CA CYS A 77 3.20 3.81 2.01
C CYS A 77 4.71 3.75 1.75
N ILE A 78 5.14 4.12 0.55
CA ILE A 78 6.55 4.29 0.20
C ILE A 78 6.90 5.78 0.30
N LEU A 79 7.96 6.12 1.04
CA LEU A 79 8.38 7.48 1.33
C LEU A 79 9.87 7.67 1.01
N ASN A 80 10.31 8.90 0.79
CA ASN A 80 11.75 9.20 0.65
C ASN A 80 12.48 9.15 1.99
N ASP A 81 11.81 9.52 3.07
CA ASP A 81 12.35 9.58 4.43
C ASP A 81 11.43 8.85 5.41
N ALA A 82 11.90 8.63 6.64
CA ALA A 82 11.07 8.09 7.70
C ALA A 82 9.84 9.01 7.95
N PRO A 83 8.64 8.43 8.16
CA PRO A 83 7.42 9.20 8.33
C PRO A 83 7.51 10.09 9.58
N ARG A 84 7.37 11.40 9.39
CA ARG A 84 7.35 12.39 10.48
C ARG A 84 5.94 12.61 11.01
N LEU A 85 5.38 11.60 11.69
CA LEU A 85 4.03 11.65 12.26
C LEU A 85 4.10 12.08 13.72
N ALA A 86 3.05 12.77 14.18
CA ALA A 86 2.93 13.17 15.59
C ALA A 86 2.78 11.97 16.52
N GLU A 87 2.09 10.93 16.04
CA GLU A 87 1.88 9.66 16.73
C GLU A 87 2.16 8.49 15.77
N PRO A 88 2.59 7.33 16.28
CA PRO A 88 2.68 6.12 15.48
C PRO A 88 1.29 5.72 14.96
N GLU A 89 1.20 5.34 13.70
CA GLU A 89 -0.05 4.89 13.08
C GLU A 89 -0.12 3.36 13.08
N PRO A 90 -0.81 2.73 14.04
CA PRO A 90 -0.94 1.28 14.05
C PRO A 90 -1.69 0.81 12.80
N GLY A 91 -1.13 -0.21 12.14
CA GLY A 91 -1.69 -0.79 10.91
C GLY A 91 -1.06 -0.24 9.62
N LEU A 92 -0.71 1.04 9.57
CA LEU A 92 -0.07 1.62 8.38
C LEU A 92 1.39 1.18 8.31
N ARG A 93 1.76 0.62 7.16
CA ARG A 93 3.13 0.16 6.92
C ARG A 93 3.87 1.14 6.03
N TYR A 94 5.13 1.38 6.37
CA TYR A 94 5.97 2.34 5.69
C TYR A 94 7.22 1.66 5.14
N ILE A 95 7.63 2.03 3.93
CA ILE A 95 8.91 1.67 3.33
C ILE A 95 9.62 2.97 2.97
N THR A 96 10.87 3.13 3.40
CA THR A 96 11.70 4.27 3.01
C THR A 96 12.56 3.92 1.79
N ARG A 97 12.74 4.86 0.87
CA ARG A 97 13.70 4.73 -0.23
C ARG A 97 15.14 4.91 0.26
N PRO A 98 16.13 4.31 -0.43
CA PRO A 98 15.96 3.27 -1.44
C PRO A 98 15.49 1.95 -0.81
N PHE A 99 14.71 1.16 -1.55
CA PHE A 99 14.23 -0.15 -1.10
C PHE A 99 14.52 -1.24 -2.14
N SER A 100 14.51 -2.49 -1.69
CA SER A 100 14.66 -3.66 -2.57
C SER A 100 13.32 -4.38 -2.76
N SER A 101 13.20 -5.20 -3.80
CA SER A 101 12.05 -6.09 -3.99
C SER A 101 11.79 -6.98 -2.77
N ASN A 102 12.84 -7.45 -2.10
CA ASN A 102 12.72 -8.24 -0.86
C ASN A 102 12.11 -7.42 0.29
N THR A 103 12.47 -6.14 0.41
CA THR A 103 11.88 -5.23 1.40
C THR A 103 10.39 -5.04 1.12
N LEU A 104 10.02 -4.80 -0.14
CA LEU A 104 8.63 -4.68 -0.58
C LEU A 104 7.83 -5.95 -0.27
N LEU A 105 8.31 -7.11 -0.70
CA LEU A 105 7.62 -8.38 -0.48
C LEU A 105 7.47 -8.72 1.00
N ARG A 106 8.48 -8.43 1.82
CA ARG A 106 8.38 -8.62 3.27
C ARG A 106 7.29 -7.74 3.87
N ALA A 107 7.22 -6.47 3.49
CA ALA A 107 6.19 -5.57 3.97
C ALA A 107 4.79 -6.00 3.53
N VAL A 108 4.63 -6.41 2.27
CA VAL A 108 3.37 -6.89 1.70
C VAL A 108 2.89 -8.16 2.39
N ASN A 109 3.75 -9.17 2.53
CA ASN A 109 3.38 -10.43 3.16
C ASN A 109 3.02 -10.21 4.64
N ALA A 110 3.76 -9.36 5.36
CA ALA A 110 3.42 -9.03 6.73
C ALA A 110 2.06 -8.30 6.83
N ALA A 111 1.76 -7.39 5.90
CA ALA A 111 0.48 -6.68 5.86
C ALA A 111 -0.71 -7.63 5.62
N LEU A 112 -0.55 -8.57 4.69
CA LEU A 112 -1.59 -9.56 4.37
C LEU A 112 -1.82 -10.55 5.52
N SER A 113 -0.76 -11.00 6.19
CA SER A 113 -0.86 -11.91 7.33
C SER A 113 -1.58 -11.26 8.52
N ASP A 114 -1.27 -10.01 8.84
CA ASP A 114 -1.92 -9.28 9.93
C ASP A 114 -3.44 -9.13 9.68
N GLN A 115 -3.82 -8.83 8.44
CA GLN A 115 -5.22 -8.68 8.08
C GLN A 115 -6.00 -10.00 8.21
N GLN A 116 -5.38 -11.13 7.82
CA GLN A 116 -6.00 -12.44 7.98
C GLN A 116 -6.26 -12.78 9.45
N LEU A 117 -5.34 -12.41 10.35
CA LEU A 117 -5.53 -12.60 11.78
C LEU A 117 -6.70 -11.75 12.31
N CYS A 118 -6.77 -10.46 11.95
CA CYS A 118 -7.87 -9.59 12.37
C CYS A 118 -9.25 -10.04 11.83
N GLN A 119 -9.30 -10.64 10.64
CA GLN A 119 -10.57 -11.15 10.07
C GLN A 119 -11.02 -12.48 10.70
N GLN A 120 -10.13 -13.26 11.29
CA GLN A 120 -10.47 -14.51 11.99
C GLN A 120 -11.04 -14.28 13.40
N GLU A 121 -10.86 -13.09 13.97
CA GLU A 121 -11.32 -12.75 15.32
C GLU A 121 -12.75 -12.16 15.37
N MET A 122 -13.42 -11.99 14.21
CA MET A 122 -14.82 -11.56 14.17
C MET A 122 -15.77 -12.79 14.08
N PRO A 123 -16.58 -13.07 15.12
CA PRO A 123 -17.56 -14.16 15.14
C PRO A 123 -18.79 -13.92 14.26
#